data_AF-A0A8T4UXA0-F1
#
_entry.id   AF-A0A8T4UXA0-F1
#
_cell.length_a   1.000
_cell.length_b   1.000
_cell.length_c   1.000
_cell.angle_alpha   90.00
_cell.angle_beta   90.00
_cell.angle_gamma   90.00
#
_symmetry.space_group_name_H-M   'P 1'
#
loop_
_entity.id
_entity.type
_entity.pdbx_description
1 polymer ?
#
loop_
_entity_poly.entity_id
_entity_poly.type
_entity_poly.pdbx_seq_one_letter_code
_entity_poly.pdbx_strand_id
1 'polypeptide(L)'
;MKSMWKECLDCKVKCCNSEVIELPLFLTKPDLNLIKARGYDISKLINATKCYFYSDNKKCNIHSIKPVDCKLFPFDIDVDKITNEPYWIIWELDCVLAKKLNDLKDAEPYLKHFEKTIIPYFKEHIQEYSDFNETDLVRNHEFKILRKIKID
;
A
#
# COMPACT_ATOMS: atom_id res chain seq x y z
N MET A 1 -4.48 -3.23 -21.41
CA MET A 1 -3.48 -3.10 -20.33
C MET A 1 -3.25 -4.45 -19.68
N LYS A 2 -2.00 -4.95 -19.56
CA LYS A 2 -1.70 -6.06 -18.64
C LYS A 2 -1.97 -5.53 -17.22
N SER A 3 -2.76 -6.23 -16.42
CA SER A 3 -3.06 -5.73 -15.07
C SER A 3 -1.77 -5.69 -14.27
N MET A 4 -1.51 -4.58 -13.58
CA MET A 4 -0.32 -4.36 -12.76
C MET A 4 -0.12 -5.48 -11.72
N TRP A 5 -1.24 -6.07 -11.31
CA TRP A 5 -1.28 -7.28 -10.51
C TRP A 5 -0.51 -8.44 -11.13
N LYS A 6 -0.60 -8.67 -12.44
CA LYS A 6 0.17 -9.72 -13.13
C LYS A 6 1.69 -9.48 -13.08
N GLU A 7 2.15 -8.23 -13.02
CA GLU A 7 3.58 -7.89 -12.91
C GLU A 7 4.08 -8.09 -11.46
N CYS A 8 3.30 -7.71 -10.44
CA CYS A 8 3.61 -8.02 -9.03
C CYS A 8 3.39 -9.49 -8.64
N LEU A 9 2.66 -10.27 -9.44
CA LEU A 9 2.46 -11.71 -9.21
C LEU A 9 3.70 -12.53 -9.61
N ASP A 10 4.62 -11.98 -10.40
CA ASP A 10 5.91 -12.62 -10.63
C ASP A 10 6.83 -12.38 -9.42
N CYS A 11 6.82 -13.37 -8.54
CA CYS A 11 7.65 -13.43 -7.37
C CYS A 11 9.16 -13.47 -7.64
N LYS A 12 9.61 -13.51 -8.89
CA LYS A 12 11.03 -13.49 -9.27
C LYS A 12 11.57 -12.10 -9.61
N VAL A 13 10.69 -11.14 -9.94
CA VAL A 13 11.05 -9.75 -10.31
C VAL A 13 10.89 -8.80 -9.10
N LYS A 14 10.84 -9.37 -7.89
CA LYS A 14 10.17 -8.83 -6.69
C LYS A 14 10.64 -7.45 -6.23
N CYS A 15 9.65 -6.58 -6.04
CA CYS A 15 9.67 -5.57 -4.99
C CYS A 15 9.25 -6.13 -3.62
N CYS A 16 8.64 -7.34 -3.53
CA CYS A 16 8.31 -7.98 -2.24
C CYS A 16 9.51 -8.33 -1.36
N ASN A 17 10.73 -7.95 -1.73
CA ASN A 17 11.93 -8.07 -0.89
C ASN A 17 12.38 -6.69 -0.36
N SER A 18 11.57 -5.64 -0.52
CA SER A 18 11.82 -4.36 0.14
C SER A 18 11.44 -4.45 1.61
N GLU A 19 12.26 -3.85 2.46
CA GLU A 19 12.05 -3.76 3.92
C GLU A 19 10.65 -3.20 4.25
N VAL A 20 10.13 -2.31 3.39
CA VAL A 20 8.76 -1.78 3.43
C VAL A 20 7.65 -2.84 3.44
N ILE A 21 7.82 -3.96 2.74
CA ILE A 21 6.78 -5.00 2.61
C ILE A 21 6.77 -5.93 3.83
N GLU A 22 7.82 -5.88 4.65
CA GLU A 22 7.86 -6.57 5.93
C GLU A 22 7.12 -5.81 7.03
N LEU A 23 6.60 -4.60 6.81
CA LEU A 23 5.89 -3.86 7.85
C LEU A 23 4.44 -4.34 8.05
N PRO A 24 3.86 -4.11 9.24
CA PRO A 24 2.44 -4.35 9.47
C PRO A 24 1.58 -3.57 8.45
N LEU A 25 0.53 -4.21 7.95
CA LEU A 25 -0.36 -3.59 6.95
C LEU A 25 -1.48 -2.82 7.64
N PHE A 26 -1.90 -1.71 7.05
CA PHE A 26 -3.18 -1.10 7.43
C PHE A 26 -4.34 -2.02 7.05
N LEU A 27 -5.19 -2.36 8.03
CA LEU A 27 -6.34 -3.25 7.85
C LEU A 27 -7.63 -2.53 8.23
N THR A 28 -8.55 -2.43 7.27
CA THR A 28 -9.91 -1.94 7.55
C THR A 28 -10.76 -3.01 8.24
N LYS A 29 -11.89 -2.63 8.86
CA LYS A 29 -12.88 -3.61 9.38
C LYS A 29 -13.33 -4.63 8.32
N PRO A 30 -13.67 -4.23 7.08
CA PRO A 30 -13.92 -5.17 6.00
C PRO A 30 -12.77 -6.16 5.73
N ASP A 31 -11.53 -5.68 5.71
CA ASP A 31 -10.35 -6.55 5.53
C ASP A 31 -10.27 -7.58 6.66
N LEU A 32 -10.42 -7.15 7.92
CA LEU A 32 -10.42 -8.04 9.09
C LEU A 32 -11.49 -9.12 9.01
N ASN A 33 -12.70 -8.78 8.55
CA ASN A 33 -13.79 -9.73 8.37
C ASN A 33 -13.46 -10.78 7.29
N LEU A 34 -12.92 -10.36 6.15
CA LEU A 34 -12.50 -11.26 5.07
C LEU A 34 -11.34 -12.17 5.50
N ILE A 35 -10.37 -11.62 6.21
CA ILE A 35 -9.23 -12.35 6.75
C ILE A 35 -9.70 -13.40 7.76
N LYS A 36 -10.57 -13.02 8.71
CA LYS A 36 -11.16 -13.95 9.68
C LYS A 36 -11.96 -15.06 9.00
N ALA A 37 -12.76 -14.72 7.98
CA ALA A 37 -13.55 -15.70 7.22
C ALA A 37 -12.69 -16.73 6.48
N ARG A 38 -11.40 -16.45 6.24
CA ARG A 38 -10.45 -17.40 5.63
C ARG A 38 -9.61 -18.18 6.64
N GLY A 39 -9.94 -18.09 7.93
CA GLY A 39 -9.30 -18.87 8.99
C GLY A 39 -7.96 -18.30 9.48
N TYR A 40 -7.66 -17.03 9.17
CA TYR A 40 -6.48 -16.37 9.74
C TYR A 40 -6.75 -15.89 11.17
N ASP A 41 -5.72 -15.96 12.01
CA ASP A 41 -5.77 -15.52 13.41
C ASP A 41 -5.54 -14.01 13.50
N ILE A 42 -6.62 -13.27 13.78
CA ILE A 42 -6.60 -11.80 13.92
C ILE A 42 -5.72 -11.34 15.08
N SER A 43 -5.61 -12.13 16.16
CA SER A 43 -4.80 -11.74 17.32
C SER A 43 -3.30 -11.69 16.98
N LYS A 44 -2.86 -12.57 16.08
CA LYS A 44 -1.48 -12.58 15.58
C LYS A 44 -1.20 -11.42 14.65
N LEU A 45 -2.20 -10.98 13.89
CA LEU A 45 -2.08 -9.83 12.98
C LEU A 45 -1.89 -8.52 13.72
N ILE A 46 -2.69 -8.29 14.76
CA ILE A 46 -2.66 -7.04 15.56
C ILE A 46 -1.33 -6.88 16.30
N ASN A 47 -0.74 -8.00 16.76
CA ASN A 47 0.50 -7.98 17.54
C ASN A 47 1.75 -8.19 16.68
N ALA A 48 1.62 -8.26 15.36
CA ALA A 48 2.75 -8.54 14.50
C ALA A 48 3.66 -7.31 14.39
N THR A 49 4.96 -7.49 14.60
CA THR A 49 5.99 -6.49 14.30
C THR A 49 6.43 -6.54 12.84
N LYS A 50 5.92 -7.52 12.08
CA LYS A 50 6.16 -7.69 10.66
C LYS A 50 4.87 -8.10 9.92
N CYS A 51 4.83 -7.96 8.61
CA CYS A 51 3.73 -8.43 7.77
C CYS A 51 3.48 -9.93 7.98
N TYR A 52 2.42 -10.26 8.72
CA TYR A 52 2.02 -11.64 9.04
C TYR A 52 1.78 -12.51 7.79
N PHE A 53 1.47 -11.88 6.66
CA PHE A 53 1.19 -12.57 5.41
C PHE A 53 2.42 -12.81 4.55
N TYR A 54 3.56 -12.26 4.94
CA TYR A 54 4.84 -12.49 4.30
C TYR A 54 5.43 -13.80 4.79
N SER A 55 5.62 -14.74 3.87
CA SER A 55 6.19 -16.06 4.18
C SER A 55 7.68 -16.11 3.91
N ASP A 56 8.39 -17.07 4.52
CA ASP A 56 9.85 -17.24 4.43
C ASP A 56 10.36 -17.43 2.99
N ASN A 57 9.52 -17.91 2.07
CA ASN A 57 9.85 -17.99 0.64
C ASN A 57 9.66 -16.64 -0.10
N LYS A 58 9.52 -15.56 0.66
CA LYS A 58 9.29 -14.17 0.24
C LYS A 58 7.95 -13.95 -0.46
N LYS A 59 6.98 -14.87 -0.39
CA LYS A 59 5.67 -14.76 -1.07
C LYS A 59 4.61 -14.26 -0.09
N CYS A 60 3.62 -13.55 -0.62
CA CYS A 60 2.47 -13.10 0.15
C CYS A 60 1.35 -14.16 0.12
N ASN A 61 0.86 -14.56 1.29
CA ASN A 61 -0.15 -15.61 1.41
C ASN A 61 -1.59 -15.12 1.21
N ILE A 62 -1.82 -13.81 1.04
CA ILE A 62 -3.17 -13.22 0.93
C ILE A 62 -3.42 -12.48 -0.38
N HIS A 63 -2.80 -12.93 -1.47
CA HIS A 63 -2.98 -12.33 -2.78
C HIS A 63 -4.44 -12.21 -3.26
N SER A 64 -5.36 -12.99 -2.69
CA SER A 64 -6.80 -12.97 -2.98
C SER A 64 -7.63 -12.13 -2.01
N ILE A 65 -7.02 -11.45 -1.02
CA ILE A 65 -7.68 -10.43 -0.15
C ILE A 65 -7.01 -9.06 -0.25
N LYS A 66 -5.69 -9.00 -0.54
CA LYS A 66 -4.86 -7.78 -0.70
C LYS A 66 -5.41 -6.54 0.01
N PRO A 67 -4.97 -6.27 1.25
CA PRO A 67 -5.34 -5.08 1.99
C PRO A 67 -4.99 -3.82 1.21
N VAL A 68 -5.66 -2.70 1.53
CA VAL A 68 -5.52 -1.44 0.79
C VAL A 68 -4.06 -1.06 0.57
N ASP A 69 -3.24 -1.15 1.61
CA ASP A 69 -1.81 -0.88 1.58
C ASP A 69 -1.06 -1.68 0.49
N CYS A 70 -1.30 -2.99 0.42
CA CYS A 70 -0.79 -3.86 -0.64
C CYS A 70 -1.35 -3.55 -2.04
N LYS A 71 -2.50 -2.86 -2.13
CA LYS A 71 -3.08 -2.44 -3.42
C LYS A 71 -2.45 -1.15 -3.93
N LEU A 72 -2.05 -0.25 -3.03
CA LEU A 72 -1.52 1.05 -3.37
C LEU A 72 -0.02 0.99 -3.73
N PHE A 73 0.74 0.06 -3.16
CA PHE A 73 2.18 -0.08 -3.42
C PHE A 73 2.55 -0.02 -4.93
N PRO A 74 3.57 0.77 -5.34
CA PRO A 74 4.53 1.52 -4.51
C PRO A 74 4.04 2.92 -4.10
N PHE A 75 2.80 3.26 -4.43
CA PHE A 75 2.19 4.51 -4.03
C PHE A 75 1.68 4.44 -2.60
N ASP A 76 1.55 5.61 -2.00
CA ASP A 76 1.01 5.77 -0.67
C ASP A 76 0.29 7.11 -0.56
N ILE A 77 -0.32 7.37 0.58
CA ILE A 77 -1.08 8.59 0.85
C ILE A 77 -0.48 9.30 2.05
N ASP A 78 -0.13 10.56 1.84
CA ASP A 78 0.25 11.48 2.90
C ASP A 78 -0.81 12.57 3.05
N VAL A 79 -1.01 13.07 4.28
CA VAL A 79 -1.94 14.17 4.56
C VAL A 79 -1.18 15.34 5.16
N ASP A 80 -1.26 16.48 4.48
CA ASP A 80 -0.70 17.74 4.99
C ASP A 80 -1.40 18.10 6.31
N LYS A 81 -0.64 18.15 7.40
CA LYS A 81 -1.18 18.41 8.75
C LYS A 81 -1.72 19.83 8.95
N ILE A 82 -1.37 20.77 8.06
CA ILE A 82 -1.81 22.17 8.10
C ILE A 82 -3.11 22.34 7.31
N THR A 83 -3.12 21.84 6.07
CA THR A 83 -4.27 22.02 5.15
C THR A 83 -5.30 20.90 5.24
N ASN A 84 -4.94 19.77 5.87
CA ASN A 84 -5.70 18.54 5.91
C ASN A 84 -6.02 17.99 4.50
N GLU A 85 -5.17 18.31 3.52
CA GLU A 85 -5.31 17.86 2.14
C GLU A 85 -4.50 16.58 1.90
N PRO A 86 -5.10 15.56 1.27
CA PRO A 86 -4.39 14.32 0.95
C PRO A 86 -3.63 14.39 -0.37
N TYR A 87 -2.45 13.80 -0.38
CA TYR A 87 -1.54 13.72 -1.52
C TYR A 87 -1.17 12.27 -1.82
N TRP A 88 -1.09 11.95 -3.12
CA TRP A 88 -0.39 10.76 -3.58
C TRP A 88 1.11 10.98 -3.44
N ILE A 89 1.77 10.03 -2.79
CA ILE A 89 3.23 9.94 -2.73
C ILE A 89 3.69 8.64 -3.37
N ILE A 90 4.97 8.58 -3.73
CA ILE A 90 5.66 7.34 -4.10
C ILE A 90 6.93 7.22 -3.28
N TRP A 91 7.15 6.03 -2.72
CA TRP A 91 8.36 5.74 -1.95
C TRP A 91 9.58 5.59 -2.87
N GLU A 92 10.71 6.20 -2.48
CA GLU A 92 11.97 6.07 -3.18
C GLU A 92 12.69 4.76 -2.80
N LEU A 93 12.17 3.66 -3.35
CA LEU A 93 12.65 2.32 -3.06
C LEU A 93 13.59 1.79 -4.14
N ASP A 94 14.54 0.94 -3.76
CA ASP A 94 15.29 0.12 -4.71
C ASP A 94 14.42 -1.03 -5.24
N CYS A 95 13.40 -0.64 -6.01
CA CYS A 95 12.38 -1.51 -6.56
C CYS A 95 12.15 -1.12 -8.02
N VAL A 96 12.17 -2.10 -8.92
CA VAL A 96 11.98 -1.88 -10.37
C VAL A 96 10.67 -1.16 -10.65
N LEU A 97 9.60 -1.51 -9.93
CA LEU A 97 8.29 -0.88 -10.10
C LEU A 97 8.29 0.58 -9.62
N ALA A 98 8.86 0.86 -8.45
CA ALA A 98 8.96 2.22 -7.92
C ALA A 98 9.78 3.11 -8.86
N LYS A 99 10.95 2.63 -9.32
CA LYS A 99 11.80 3.32 -10.30
C LYS A 99 11.08 3.59 -11.62
N LYS A 100 10.29 2.64 -12.13
CA LYS A 100 9.50 2.78 -13.36
C LYS A 100 8.34 3.78 -13.21
N LEU A 101 7.78 3.91 -12.01
CA LEU A 101 6.59 4.73 -11.74
C LEU A 101 6.91 6.05 -11.04
N ASN A 102 8.19 6.41 -10.88
CA ASN A 102 8.61 7.64 -10.19
C ASN A 102 8.33 8.93 -11.01
N ASP A 103 7.95 8.79 -12.28
CA ASP A 103 7.44 9.89 -13.10
C ASP A 103 5.91 9.95 -13.05
N LEU A 104 5.35 11.15 -12.84
CA LEU A 104 3.90 11.35 -12.75
C LEU A 104 3.17 10.88 -14.02
N LYS A 105 3.77 11.05 -15.20
CA LYS A 105 3.18 10.61 -16.48
C LYS A 105 2.93 9.10 -16.49
N ASP A 106 3.85 8.33 -15.89
CA ASP A 106 3.76 6.88 -15.81
C ASP A 106 2.87 6.43 -14.64
N ALA A 107 2.84 7.19 -13.54
CA ALA A 107 1.99 6.94 -12.37
C ALA A 107 0.49 7.24 -12.62
N GLU A 108 0.17 8.27 -13.40
CA GLU A 108 -1.17 8.84 -13.49
C GLU A 108 -2.30 7.85 -13.85
N PRO A 109 -2.12 6.88 -14.76
CA PRO A 109 -3.16 5.87 -15.04
C PRO A 109 -3.54 5.04 -13.80
N TYR A 110 -2.59 4.81 -12.89
CA TYR A 110 -2.79 4.05 -11.66
C TYR A 110 -3.46 4.90 -10.60
N LEU A 111 -2.99 6.13 -10.39
CA LEU A 111 -3.60 7.06 -9.43
C LEU A 111 -5.08 7.28 -9.76
N LYS A 112 -5.42 7.51 -11.04
CA LYS A 112 -6.82 7.62 -11.49
C LYS A 112 -7.63 6.35 -11.24
N HIS A 113 -7.01 5.18 -11.40
CA HIS A 113 -7.68 3.92 -11.11
C HIS A 113 -7.99 3.78 -9.62
N PHE A 114 -7.05 4.13 -8.74
CA PHE A 114 -7.26 4.07 -7.29
C PHE A 114 -8.27 5.10 -6.81
N GLU A 115 -8.23 6.32 -7.34
CA GLU A 115 -9.24 7.36 -7.09
C GLU A 115 -10.65 6.89 -7.42
N LYS A 116 -10.80 6.07 -8.47
CA LYS A 116 -12.12 5.52 -8.85
C LYS A 116 -12.53 4.27 -8.08
N THR A 117 -11.57 3.44 -7.65
CA THR A 117 -11.87 2.07 -7.20
C THR A 117 -11.55 1.79 -5.73
N ILE A 118 -10.66 2.57 -5.13
CA ILE A 118 -10.19 2.40 -3.74
C ILE A 118 -10.65 3.58 -2.89
N ILE A 119 -10.31 4.80 -3.30
CA ILE A 119 -10.56 6.03 -2.53
C ILE A 119 -12.02 6.18 -2.08
N PRO A 120 -13.07 5.89 -2.88
CA PRO A 120 -14.45 6.09 -2.44
C PRO A 120 -14.84 5.25 -1.22
N TYR A 121 -14.21 4.09 -1.04
CA TYR A 121 -14.43 3.19 0.08
C TYR A 121 -13.47 3.44 1.25
N PHE A 122 -12.51 4.34 1.05
CA PHE A 122 -11.38 4.56 1.93
C PHE A 122 -11.31 5.99 2.47
N LYS A 123 -12.03 6.93 1.85
CA LYS A 123 -11.94 8.37 2.13
C LYS A 123 -12.07 8.74 3.60
N GLU A 124 -12.92 8.03 4.35
CA GLU A 124 -13.14 8.28 5.79
C GLU A 124 -11.95 7.86 6.67
N HIS A 125 -11.06 7.02 6.14
CA HIS A 125 -9.89 6.47 6.82
C HIS A 125 -8.56 7.03 6.29
N ILE A 126 -8.57 8.00 5.36
CA ILE A 126 -7.36 8.54 4.74
C ILE A 126 -6.39 9.13 5.79
N GLN A 127 -6.91 9.87 6.77
CA GLN A 127 -6.09 10.44 7.84
C GLN A 127 -5.46 9.34 8.70
N GLU A 128 -6.28 8.40 9.18
CA GLU A 128 -5.83 7.28 10.03
C GLU A 128 -4.74 6.46 9.33
N TYR A 129 -4.85 6.31 8.01
CA TYR A 129 -3.89 5.60 7.19
C TYR A 129 -2.56 6.36 7.02
N SER A 130 -2.63 7.65 6.71
CA SER A 130 -1.42 8.50 6.65
C SER A 130 -0.69 8.49 7.99
N ASP A 131 -1.40 8.62 9.10
CA ASP A 131 -0.83 8.57 10.46
C ASP A 131 -0.22 7.20 10.79
N PHE A 132 -0.79 6.09 10.27
CA PHE A 132 -0.26 4.74 10.46
C PHE A 132 1.09 4.54 9.75
N ASN A 133 1.24 5.08 8.55
CA ASN A 133 2.47 4.91 7.76
C ASN A 133 3.61 5.85 8.20
N GLU A 134 3.31 6.91 8.95
CA GLU A 134 4.32 7.87 9.46
C GLU A 134 5.32 7.26 10.45
N THR A 135 4.99 6.18 11.18
CA THR A 135 5.81 5.77 12.32
C THR A 135 7.06 4.97 11.98
N ASP A 136 7.05 4.17 10.90
CA ASP A 136 8.18 3.30 10.52
C ASP A 136 8.71 3.52 9.09
N LEU A 137 7.88 3.91 8.12
CA LEU A 137 8.30 4.10 6.72
C LEU A 137 8.99 5.44 6.49
N VAL A 138 8.37 6.53 6.96
CA VAL A 138 8.92 7.89 6.86
C VAL A 138 10.28 8.01 7.54
N ARG A 139 10.55 7.20 8.57
CA ARG A 139 11.84 7.21 9.28
C ARG A 139 13.00 6.63 8.48
N ASN A 140 12.73 5.72 7.55
CA ASN A 140 13.75 4.90 6.90
C ASN A 140 13.83 5.10 5.38
N HIS A 141 12.82 5.73 4.77
CA HIS A 141 12.76 5.93 3.32
C HIS A 141 12.29 7.33 2.96
N GLU A 142 12.93 7.90 1.93
CA GLU A 142 12.46 9.12 1.29
C GLU A 142 11.23 8.82 0.42
N PHE A 143 10.41 9.84 0.22
CA PHE A 143 9.28 9.78 -0.69
C PHE A 143 9.18 11.05 -1.52
N LYS A 144 8.50 10.92 -2.65
CA LYS A 144 8.19 12.03 -3.54
C LYS A 144 6.69 12.25 -3.57
N ILE A 145 6.28 13.50 -3.35
CA ILE A 145 4.90 13.93 -3.58
C ILE A 145 4.65 13.97 -5.09
N LEU A 146 3.60 13.27 -5.54
CA LEU A 146 3.18 13.24 -6.93
C LEU A 146 2.14 14.32 -7.23
N ARG A 147 1.01 14.31 -6.51
CA ARG A 147 -0.06 15.31 -6.62
C ARG A 147 -1.13 15.12 -5.55
N LYS A 148 -2.00 16.11 -5.38
CA LYS A 148 -3.24 16.00 -4.60
C LYS A 148 -4.11 14.84 -5.07
N ILE A 149 -4.76 14.15 -4.13
CA ILE A 149 -5.78 13.13 -4.41
C ILE A 149 -7.08 13.82 -4.86
N LYS A 150 -7.71 13.28 -5.90
CA LYS A 150 -9.04 13.70 -6.34
C LYS A 150 -10.08 12.84 -5.66
N ILE A 151 -10.89 13.46 -4.82
CA ILE A 151 -12.01 12.84 -4.11
C ILE A 151 -13.27 13.50 -4.68
N ASP A 152 -13.86 12.85 -5.69
CA ASP A 152 -15.14 13.26 -6.29
C ASP A 152 -16.33 12.78 -5.43
#